data_AF-A0A932K825-F1
#
_entry.id   AF-A0A932K825-F1
#
_cell.length_a   1.000
_cell.length_b   1.000
_cell.length_c   1.000
_cell.angle_alpha   90.00
_cell.angle_beta   90.00
_cell.angle_gamma   90.00
#
_symmetry.space_group_name_H-M   'P 1'
#
loop_
_entity.id
_entity.type
_entity.pdbx_description
1 polymer ?
#
loop_
_entity_poly.entity_id
_entity_poly.type
_entity_poly.pdbx_seq_one_letter_code
_entity_poly.pdbx_strand_id
1 'polypeptide(L)' 'VTSAARAKSFPHPPVYLLGAGAGVTDHDTIWQSPRMTTTPVVISARKAYEMAGVGPRDIQFAEFYD' A
#
# COMPACT_ATOMS: atom_id res chain seq x y z
N VAL A 1 5.18 -12.69 7.72
CA VAL A 1 3.87 -12.18 8.18
C VAL A 1 3.10 -13.30 8.85
N THR A 2 2.35 -13.02 9.92
CA THR A 2 1.48 -14.01 10.60
C THR A 2 0.21 -13.32 11.11
N SER A 3 -0.76 -14.06 11.64
CA SER A 3 -2.00 -13.48 12.18
C SER A 3 -1.74 -12.70 13.46
N ALA A 4 -2.56 -11.67 13.73
CA ALA A 4 -2.47 -10.88 14.96
C ALA A 4 -2.58 -11.75 16.23
N ALA A 5 -3.40 -12.80 16.20
CA ALA A 5 -3.55 -13.73 17.32
C ALA A 5 -2.25 -14.50 17.59
N ARG A 6 -1.59 -15.02 16.54
CA ARG A 6 -0.32 -15.74 16.67
C ARG A 6 0.84 -14.82 17.05
N ALA A 7 0.82 -13.56 16.60
CA ALA A 7 1.86 -12.59 16.94
C ALA A 7 1.96 -12.30 18.45
N LYS A 8 0.87 -12.46 19.21
CA LYS A 8 0.86 -12.25 20.68
C LYS A 8 1.79 -13.20 21.45
N SER A 9 2.13 -14.36 20.88
CA SER A 9 3.00 -15.33 21.54
C SER A 9 4.48 -15.19 21.14
N PHE A 10 4.85 -14.17 20.36
CA PHE A 10 6.22 -13.99 19.87
C PHE A 10 7.03 -13.12 20.85
N PRO A 11 8.37 -13.25 20.86
CA PRO A 11 9.22 -12.55 21.83
C PRO A 11 9.34 -11.04 21.59
N HIS A 12 8.92 -10.53 20.42
CA HIS A 12 9.04 -9.12 20.06
C HIS A 12 7.65 -8.49 19.86
N PRO A 13 7.46 -7.20 20.20
CA PRO A 13 6.22 -6.47 19.91
C PRO A 13 5.90 -6.49 18.41
N PRO A 14 4.64 -6.74 18.00
CA PRO A 14 4.28 -6.77 16.60
C PRO A 14 4.09 -5.37 16.02
N VAL A 15 4.28 -5.26 14.70
CA VAL A 15 3.78 -4.14 13.89
C VAL A 15 2.62 -4.66 13.04
N TYR A 16 1.51 -3.91 13.02
CA TYR A 16 0.31 -4.31 12.31
C TYR A 16 0.29 -3.76 10.88
N LEU A 17 0.05 -4.64 9.92
CA LEU A 17 -0.25 -4.26 8.55
C LEU A 17 -1.73 -3.89 8.46
N LEU A 18 -2.04 -2.60 8.50
CA LEU A 18 -3.42 -2.09 8.50
C LEU A 18 -4.08 -2.13 7.12
N GLY A 19 -3.28 -2.03 6.05
CA GLY A 19 -3.77 -2.11 4.68
C GLY A 19 -2.63 -2.35 3.70
N ALA A 20 -2.93 -3.06 2.61
CA ALA A 20 -1.99 -3.31 1.53
C ALA A 20 -2.75 -3.42 0.21
N GLY A 21 -2.40 -2.60 -0.77
CA GLY A 21 -3.07 -2.58 -2.07
C GLY A 21 -2.11 -2.90 -3.21
N ALA A 22 -2.65 -3.45 -4.29
CA ALA A 22 -1.95 -3.63 -5.55
C ALA A 22 -2.73 -2.94 -6.68
N GLY A 23 -1.97 -2.39 -7.62
CA GLY A 23 -2.45 -1.75 -8.84
C GLY A 23 -1.60 -2.25 -9.99
N VAL A 24 -2.24 -2.52 -11.13
CA VAL A 24 -1.57 -2.92 -12.37
C VAL A 24 -1.80 -1.82 -13.41
N THR A 25 -0.86 -1.67 -14.34
CA THR A 25 -1.04 -0.77 -15.48
C THR A 25 -2.15 -1.29 -16.38
N ASP A 26 -2.82 -0.37 -17.08
CA ASP A 26 -3.81 -0.66 -18.12
C ASP A 26 -3.18 -0.77 -19.52
N HIS A 27 -1.87 -0.68 -19.60
CA HIS A 27 -1.07 -0.72 -20.80
C HIS A 27 0.09 -1.72 -20.65
N ASP A 28 0.47 -2.33 -21.77
CA ASP A 28 1.59 -3.29 -21.84
C ASP A 28 2.95 -2.58 -21.83
N THR A 29 3.02 -1.38 -22.42
CA THR A 29 4.26 -0.59 -22.51
C THR A 29 4.02 0.86 -22.17
N ILE A 30 5.00 1.52 -21.55
CA ILE A 30 4.84 2.87 -20.98
C ILE A 30 4.42 3.94 -22.00
N TRP A 31 4.81 3.79 -23.28
CA TRP A 31 4.47 4.74 -24.35
C TRP A 31 2.99 4.74 -24.75
N GLN A 32 2.26 3.69 -24.37
CA GLN A 32 0.81 3.59 -24.56
C GLN A 32 0.05 4.25 -23.41
N SER A 33 0.74 4.65 -22.34
CA SER A 33 0.10 5.32 -21.21
C SER A 33 -0.52 6.65 -21.65
N PRO A 34 -1.83 6.87 -21.38
CA PRO A 34 -2.46 8.15 -21.66
C PRO A 34 -1.93 9.29 -20.78
N ARG A 35 -1.26 8.96 -19.66
CA ARG A 35 -0.63 9.93 -18.77
C ARG A 35 0.59 9.33 -18.06
N MET A 36 1.77 9.56 -18.63
CA MET A 36 3.05 9.02 -18.15
C MET A 36 3.39 9.39 -16.70
N THR A 37 2.88 10.51 -16.19
CA THR A 37 3.14 10.98 -14.81
C THR A 37 2.17 10.40 -13.78
N THR A 38 1.36 9.41 -14.15
CA THR A 38 0.53 8.67 -13.21
C THR A 38 0.71 7.19 -13.36
N THR A 39 0.92 6.59 -12.20
CA THR A 39 1.15 5.18 -12.05
C THR A 39 -0.09 4.51 -11.43
N PRO A 40 -0.14 3.16 -11.48
CA PRO A 40 -1.16 2.39 -10.77
C PRO A 40 -1.17 2.59 -9.24
N VAL A 41 -0.22 3.37 -8.69
CA VAL A 41 -0.18 3.74 -7.27
C VAL A 41 -1.47 4.45 -6.84
N VAL A 42 -2.14 5.19 -7.72
CA VAL A 42 -3.46 5.79 -7.43
C VAL A 42 -4.48 4.71 -7.00
N ILE A 43 -4.39 3.51 -7.58
CA ILE A 43 -5.28 2.39 -7.27
C ILE A 43 -4.81 1.67 -6.01
N SER A 44 -3.52 1.32 -5.92
CA SER A 44 -2.99 0.56 -4.78
C SER A 44 -3.05 1.35 -3.48
N ALA A 45 -2.65 2.64 -3.50
CA ALA A 45 -2.67 3.49 -2.33
C ALA A 45 -4.10 3.69 -1.81
N ARG A 46 -5.07 3.96 -2.71
CA ARG A 46 -6.48 4.10 -2.32
C ARG A 46 -7.00 2.85 -1.62
N LYS A 47 -6.78 1.67 -2.19
CA LYS A 47 -7.18 0.39 -1.57
C LYS A 47 -6.52 0.18 -0.21
N ALA A 48 -5.22 0.48 -0.09
CA ALA A 48 -4.50 0.35 1.17
C ALA A 48 -5.08 1.29 2.26
N TYR A 49 -5.36 2.55 1.90
CA TYR A 49 -6.00 3.52 2.79
C TYR A 49 -7.41 3.10 3.21
N GLU A 50 -8.23 2.62 2.28
CA GLU A 50 -9.58 2.11 2.56
C GLU A 50 -9.55 0.94 3.55
N MET A 51 -8.64 -0.03 3.36
CA MET A 51 -8.46 -1.15 4.30
C MET A 51 -7.98 -0.69 5.67
N ALA A 52 -7.08 0.29 5.70
CA ALA A 52 -6.51 0.81 6.94
C ALA A 52 -7.47 1.77 7.69
N GLY A 53 -8.52 2.27 7.03
CA GLY A 53 -9.45 3.24 7.62
C GLY A 53 -8.83 4.61 7.89
N VAL A 54 -7.79 4.98 7.16
CA VAL A 54 -7.04 6.25 7.31
C VAL A 54 -6.83 6.92 5.96
N GLY A 55 -6.50 8.21 5.97
CA GLY A 55 -6.11 8.97 4.79
C GLY A 55 -4.65 9.42 4.81
N PRO A 56 -4.15 10.03 3.72
CA PRO A 56 -2.77 10.51 3.63
C PRO A 56 -2.40 11.56 4.68
N ARG A 57 -3.37 12.31 5.21
CA ARG A 57 -3.15 13.29 6.28
C ARG A 57 -2.88 12.66 7.65
N ASP A 58 -3.22 11.40 7.82
CA ASP A 58 -2.98 10.64 9.05
C ASP A 58 -1.59 9.98 9.05
N ILE A 59 -0.85 10.06 7.93
CA ILE A 59 0.45 9.42 7.74
C ILE A 59 1.57 10.42 8.05
N GLN A 60 2.47 10.04 8.96
CA GLN A 60 3.58 10.88 9.40
C GLN A 60 4.91 10.54 8.72
N PHE A 61 5.00 9.39 8.05
CA PHE A 61 6.20 8.89 7.40
C PHE A 61 5.83 8.17 6.10
N ALA A 62 6.64 8.35 5.06
CA ALA A 62 6.46 7.67 3.78
C ALA A 62 7.81 7.17 3.27
N GLU A 63 7.81 5.95 2.76
CA GLU A 63 8.92 5.35 2.03
C GLU A 63 8.44 5.13 0.59
N PHE A 64 9.13 5.76 -0.35
CA PHE A 64 8.83 5.64 -1.77
C PHE A 64 9.90 4.79 -2.44
N TYR A 65 9.49 3.93 -3.36
CA TYR A 65 10.40 3.27 -4.28
C TYR A 65 10.90 4.31 -5.29
N ASP A 66 12.22 4.38 -5.50
CA ASP A 66 12.87 5.28 -6.45
C ASP A 66 12.93 4.71 -7.88
#